data_AF-A0A538ACS4-F1
#
_entry.id   AF-A0A538ACS4-F1
#
_cell.length_a   1.000
_cell.length_b   1.000
_cell.length_c   1.000
_cell.angle_alpha   90.00
_cell.angle_beta   90.00
_cell.angle_gamma   90.00
#
_symmetry.space_group_name_H-M   'P 1'
#
loop_
_entity.id
_entity.type
_entity.pdbx_description
1 polymer ?
#
loop_
_entity_poly.entity_id
_entity_poly.type
_entity_poly.pdbx_seq_one_letter_code
_entity_poly.pdbx_strand_id
1 'polypeptide(L)'
;MRSLSVLLTACSALALAGCGSGSRAPAKIDPATAAQLADESDAIADRVDAHDVCGAAQRADQLRARVKAAIAAGSVPRSLAPELRSNAQALVEQLNCPPQPPPQEGDHGKGHEKHKKKGSD
;
A
#
# COMPACT_ATOMS: atom_id res chain seq x y z
N MET A 1 8.91 37.65 46.93
CA MET A 1 8.01 36.53 46.61
C MET A 1 8.74 35.25 46.99
N ARG A 2 8.46 34.75 48.20
CA ARG A 2 9.01 33.50 48.73
C ARG A 2 7.90 32.44 48.66
N SER A 3 8.33 31.20 48.41
CA SER A 3 7.73 29.92 48.79
C SER A 3 7.16 29.06 47.65
N LEU A 4 7.64 27.81 47.62
CA LEU A 4 7.00 26.57 47.15
C LEU A 4 7.01 26.38 45.62
N SER A 5 7.64 25.38 45.01
CA SER A 5 7.70 23.97 45.41
C SER A 5 8.92 23.27 44.80
N VAL A 6 9.91 22.99 45.64
CA VAL A 6 10.74 21.79 45.50
C VAL A 6 9.83 20.63 45.92
N LEU A 7 9.55 19.69 45.01
CA LEU A 7 9.11 18.31 45.24
C LEU A 7 8.41 17.81 43.96
N LEU A 8 9.10 17.00 43.16
CA LEU A 8 8.59 15.71 42.65
C LEU A 8 9.73 15.00 41.90
N THR A 9 10.75 14.63 42.66
CA THR A 9 11.76 13.64 42.27
C THR A 9 11.41 12.35 43.02
N ALA A 10 10.68 11.42 42.36
CA ALA A 10 10.41 10.02 42.72
C ALA A 10 9.17 9.58 41.89
N CYS A 11 9.10 8.48 41.14
CA CYS A 11 9.63 7.14 41.34
C CYS A 11 9.93 6.48 39.98
N SER A 12 11.16 6.05 39.77
CA SER A 12 11.47 4.92 38.89
C SER A 12 11.18 3.64 39.68
N ALA A 13 10.13 2.90 39.34
CA ALA A 13 9.95 1.53 39.80
C ALA A 13 9.06 0.72 38.85
N LEU A 14 9.74 -0.05 37.98
CA LEU A 14 9.43 -1.42 37.56
C LEU A 14 7.95 -1.79 37.32
N ALA A 15 7.59 -1.84 36.04
CA ALA A 15 6.63 -2.81 35.52
C ALA A 15 7.13 -3.40 34.19
N LEU A 16 8.31 -4.03 34.21
CA LEU A 16 8.69 -5.03 33.20
C LEU A 16 7.93 -6.34 33.50
N ALA A 17 6.59 -6.26 33.53
CA ALA A 17 5.75 -7.42 33.68
C ALA A 17 5.48 -8.01 32.30
N GLY A 18 6.17 -9.12 32.00
CA GLY A 18 5.70 -10.09 31.02
C GLY A 18 6.31 -10.04 29.61
N CYS A 19 7.64 -10.02 29.49
CA CYS A 19 8.24 -10.64 28.30
C CYS A 19 8.06 -12.15 28.47
N GLY A 20 7.03 -12.70 27.83
CA GLY A 20 6.65 -14.10 27.96
C GLY A 20 7.82 -15.03 27.65
N SER A 21 8.27 -15.74 28.69
CA SER A 21 9.18 -16.87 28.59
C SER A 21 8.45 -18.08 28.01
N GLY A 22 8.10 -17.99 26.72
CA GLY A 22 7.74 -19.13 25.91
C GLY A 22 8.86 -19.37 24.91
N SER A 23 9.72 -20.36 25.17
CA SER A 23 10.81 -20.78 24.26
C SER A 23 10.26 -21.46 23.01
N ARG A 24 9.39 -20.79 22.26
CA ARG A 24 9.00 -21.16 20.91
C ARG A 24 9.76 -20.24 19.97
N ALA A 25 10.60 -20.83 19.12
CA ALA A 25 11.28 -20.06 18.09
C ALA A 25 10.22 -19.24 17.32
N PRO A 26 10.44 -17.93 17.12
CA PRO A 26 9.47 -17.10 16.41
C PRO A 26 9.24 -17.68 15.01
N ALA A 27 8.01 -17.59 14.52
CA ALA A 27 7.73 -17.91 13.13
C ALA A 27 8.58 -16.98 12.24
N LYS A 28 9.33 -17.57 11.30
CA LYS A 28 10.21 -16.82 10.39
C LYS A 28 9.75 -17.03 8.96
N ILE A 29 9.69 -15.94 8.21
CA ILE A 29 9.57 -15.98 6.76
C ILE A 29 10.93 -16.41 6.20
N ASP A 30 10.92 -17.16 5.10
CA ASP A 30 12.13 -17.47 4.34
C ASP A 30 12.94 -16.17 4.06
N PRO A 31 14.27 -16.14 4.30
CA PRO A 31 15.05 -14.91 4.19
C PRO A 31 15.01 -14.24 2.81
N ALA A 32 15.06 -15.02 1.73
CA ALA A 32 15.01 -14.48 0.37
C ALA A 32 13.64 -13.90 0.07
N THR A 33 12.58 -14.57 0.53
CA THR A 33 11.21 -14.07 0.45
C THR A 33 11.04 -12.78 1.26
N ALA A 34 11.58 -12.72 2.47
CA ALA A 34 11.51 -11.53 3.32
C ALA A 34 12.21 -10.32 2.67
N ALA A 35 13.41 -10.52 2.11
CA ALA A 35 14.13 -9.48 1.37
C ALA A 35 13.32 -8.99 0.16
N GLN A 36 12.76 -9.91 -0.63
CA GLN A 36 11.95 -9.54 -1.80
C GLN A 36 10.68 -8.74 -1.43
N LEU A 37 10.03 -9.07 -0.31
CA LEU A 37 8.86 -8.32 0.17
C LEU A 37 9.25 -6.94 0.71
N ALA A 38 10.43 -6.82 1.32
CA ALA A 38 10.99 -5.55 1.76
C ALA A 38 11.33 -4.65 0.56
N ASP A 39 12.06 -5.18 -0.43
CA ASP A 39 12.43 -4.45 -1.64
C ASP A 39 11.20 -3.89 -2.38
N GLU A 40 10.11 -4.67 -2.47
CA GLU A 40 8.87 -4.19 -3.09
C GLU A 40 8.17 -3.12 -2.24
N SER A 41 8.29 -3.19 -0.90
CA SER A 41 7.76 -2.15 -0.01
C SER A 41 8.55 -0.85 -0.13
N ASP A 42 9.89 -0.93 -0.21
CA ASP A 42 10.75 0.23 -0.43
C ASP A 42 10.48 0.85 -1.80
N ALA A 43 10.30 0.03 -2.85
CA ALA A 43 9.92 0.51 -4.16
C ALA A 43 8.55 1.22 -4.18
N ILE A 44 7.61 0.85 -3.29
CA ILE A 44 6.36 1.59 -3.11
C ILE A 44 6.64 2.94 -2.43
N ALA A 45 7.44 2.96 -1.36
CA ALA A 45 7.80 4.17 -0.64
C ALA A 45 8.47 5.19 -1.56
N ASP A 46 9.45 4.77 -2.35
CA ASP A 46 10.14 5.62 -3.33
C ASP A 46 9.17 6.28 -4.33
N ARG A 47 8.12 5.55 -4.74
CA ARG A 47 7.09 6.07 -5.67
C ARG A 47 6.18 7.07 -4.99
N VAL A 48 5.79 6.80 -3.75
CA VAL A 48 5.00 7.73 -2.93
C VAL A 48 5.77 9.03 -2.73
N ASP A 49 7.06 8.95 -2.39
CA ASP A 49 7.93 10.12 -2.18
C ASP A 49 8.16 10.91 -3.48
N ALA A 50 8.20 10.22 -4.63
CA ALA A 50 8.27 10.84 -5.95
C ALA A 50 6.92 11.42 -6.44
N HIS A 51 5.86 11.36 -5.63
CA HIS A 51 4.48 11.70 -6.01
C HIS A 51 3.93 10.90 -7.22
N ASP A 52 4.53 9.74 -7.50
CA ASP A 52 4.10 8.79 -8.55
C ASP A 52 3.03 7.84 -7.98
N VAL A 53 1.83 8.38 -7.75
CA VAL A 53 0.72 7.66 -7.10
C VAL A 53 0.30 6.42 -7.90
N CYS A 54 0.25 6.52 -9.23
CA CYS A 54 -0.14 5.39 -10.08
C CYS A 54 0.95 4.32 -10.15
N GLY A 55 2.23 4.71 -10.16
CA GLY A 55 3.34 3.78 -10.01
C GLY A 55 3.33 3.07 -8.66
N ALA A 56 3.05 3.79 -7.57
CA ALA A 56 2.89 3.23 -6.23
C ALA A 56 1.73 2.22 -6.17
N ALA A 57 0.58 2.55 -6.77
CA ALA A 57 -0.58 1.65 -6.86
C ALA A 57 -0.24 0.34 -7.58
N GLN A 58 0.45 0.41 -8.73
CA GLN A 58 0.91 -0.79 -9.45
C GLN A 58 1.86 -1.65 -8.61
N ARG A 59 2.77 -1.03 -7.87
CA ARG A 59 3.71 -1.75 -6.98
C ARG A 59 3.00 -2.38 -5.79
N ALA A 60 1.99 -1.73 -5.23
CA ALA A 60 1.15 -2.30 -4.18
C ALA A 60 0.39 -3.55 -4.67
N ASP A 61 -0.14 -3.52 -5.88
CA ASP A 61 -0.75 -4.69 -6.52
C ASP A 61 0.25 -5.83 -6.69
N GLN A 62 1.48 -5.51 -7.09
CA GLN A 62 2.56 -6.47 -7.23
C GLN A 62 2.97 -7.09 -5.88
N LEU A 63 3.11 -6.27 -4.82
CA LEU A 63 3.35 -6.75 -3.45
C LEU A 63 2.26 -7.75 -3.01
N ARG A 64 0.99 -7.39 -3.22
CA ARG A 64 -0.15 -8.26 -2.89
C ARG A 64 -0.09 -9.60 -3.64
N ALA A 65 0.26 -9.58 -4.91
CA ALA A 65 0.44 -10.80 -5.70
C ALA A 65 1.60 -11.66 -5.17
N ARG A 66 2.74 -11.05 -4.83
CA ARG A 66 3.91 -11.74 -4.25
C ARG A 66 3.58 -12.36 -2.90
N VAL A 67 2.89 -11.65 -2.02
CA VAL A 67 2.43 -12.18 -0.72
C VAL A 67 1.55 -13.41 -0.93
N LYS A 68 0.59 -13.36 -1.87
CA LYS A 68 -0.25 -14.52 -2.20
C LYS A 68 0.59 -15.71 -2.68
N ALA A 69 1.57 -15.47 -3.55
CA ALA A 69 2.47 -16.51 -4.07
C ALA A 69 3.35 -17.11 -2.96
N ALA A 70 3.93 -16.28 -2.09
CA ALA A 70 4.79 -16.71 -0.99
C ALA A 70 4.02 -17.54 0.06
N ILE A 71 2.76 -17.19 0.33
CA ILE A 71 1.87 -18.00 1.18
C ILE A 71 1.56 -19.35 0.51
N ALA A 72 1.25 -19.36 -0.79
CA ALA A 72 0.95 -20.59 -1.53
C ALA A 72 2.17 -21.52 -1.62
N ALA A 73 3.37 -20.96 -1.75
CA ALA A 73 4.64 -21.69 -1.79
C ALA A 73 5.10 -22.20 -0.41
N GLY A 74 4.46 -21.77 0.69
CA GLY A 74 4.86 -22.14 2.04
C GLY A 74 6.07 -21.37 2.59
N SER A 75 6.59 -20.38 1.85
CA SER A 75 7.68 -19.50 2.29
C SER A 75 7.27 -18.55 3.43
N VAL A 76 5.95 -18.37 3.62
CA VAL A 76 5.37 -17.64 4.74
C VAL A 76 4.69 -18.63 5.69
N PRO A 77 5.09 -18.67 6.98
CA PRO A 77 4.41 -19.48 7.98
C PRO A 77 2.92 -19.15 8.06
N ARG A 78 2.08 -20.18 8.24
CA ARG A 78 0.61 -20.03 8.31
C ARG A 78 0.15 -19.03 9.37
N SER A 79 0.89 -18.89 10.47
CA SER A 79 0.60 -17.92 11.53
C SER A 79 0.78 -16.46 11.11
N LEU A 80 1.65 -16.19 10.14
CA LEU A 80 1.93 -14.84 9.62
C LEU A 80 1.09 -14.49 8.39
N ALA A 81 0.60 -15.50 7.67
CA ALA A 81 -0.12 -15.33 6.41
C ALA A 81 -1.37 -14.42 6.48
N PRO A 82 -2.23 -14.44 7.53
CA PRO A 82 -3.39 -13.57 7.62
C PRO A 82 -2.99 -12.09 7.70
N GLU A 83 -2.03 -11.76 8.55
CA GLU A 83 -1.54 -10.39 8.76
C GLU A 83 -0.86 -9.86 7.50
N LEU A 84 0.02 -10.65 6.88
CA LEU A 84 0.71 -10.27 5.65
C LEU A 84 -0.28 -9.98 4.51
N ARG A 85 -1.33 -10.80 4.38
CA ARG A 85 -2.39 -10.59 3.40
C ARG A 85 -3.19 -9.33 3.69
N SER A 86 -3.54 -9.10 4.95
CA SER A 86 -4.29 -7.93 5.40
C SER A 86 -3.52 -6.63 5.08
N ASN A 87 -2.24 -6.59 5.44
CA ASN A 87 -1.41 -5.40 5.23
C ASN A 87 -1.21 -5.09 3.75
N ALA A 88 -0.92 -6.11 2.92
CA ALA A 88 -0.78 -5.91 1.48
C ALA A 88 -2.10 -5.46 0.82
N GLN A 89 -3.24 -5.97 1.28
CA GLN A 89 -4.55 -5.54 0.80
C GLN A 89 -4.85 -4.09 1.20
N ALA A 90 -4.60 -3.73 2.46
CA ALA A 90 -4.79 -2.38 2.95
C ALA A 90 -3.93 -1.36 2.19
N LEU A 91 -2.72 -1.75 1.76
CA LEU A 91 -1.85 -0.88 0.98
C LEU A 91 -2.42 -0.62 -0.44
N VAL A 92 -2.95 -1.65 -1.10
CA VAL A 92 -3.66 -1.49 -2.38
C VAL A 92 -4.87 -0.56 -2.23
N GLU A 93 -5.62 -0.68 -1.13
CA GLU A 93 -6.79 0.16 -0.88
C GLU A 93 -6.43 1.62 -0.58
N GLN A 94 -5.25 1.88 -0.02
CA GLN A 94 -4.75 3.23 0.25
C GLN A 94 -4.18 3.90 -1.00
N LEU A 95 -3.54 3.13 -1.88
CA LEU A 95 -2.86 3.63 -3.07
C LEU A 95 -3.73 3.44 -4.31
N ASN A 96 -4.62 4.40 -4.55
CA ASN A 96 -5.49 4.40 -5.72
C ASN A 96 -4.99 5.38 -6.79
N CYS A 97 -4.74 4.86 -7.99
CA CYS A 97 -4.52 5.72 -9.16
C CYS A 97 -5.83 6.46 -9.50
N PRO A 98 -5.82 7.79 -9.62
CA PRO A 98 -7.02 8.55 -9.94
C PRO A 98 -7.56 8.16 -11.33
N PRO A 99 -8.89 8.24 -11.53
CA PRO A 99 -9.48 7.99 -12.84
C PRO A 99 -8.94 8.99 -13.88
N GLN A 100 -8.68 8.50 -15.10
CA GLN A 100 -8.27 9.37 -16.20
C GLN A 100 -9.41 10.33 -16.57
N PRO A 101 -9.11 11.61 -16.85
CA PRO A 101 -10.12 12.55 -17.31
C PRO A 101 -10.72 12.06 -18.63
N PRO A 102 -12.02 12.32 -18.88
CA PRO A 102 -12.66 11.93 -20.13
C PRO A 102 -11.93 12.58 -21.31
N PRO A 103 -11.88 11.91 -22.48
CA PRO A 103 -11.34 12.51 -23.69
C PRO A 103 -12.07 13.84 -23.95
N GLN A 104 -11.32 14.92 -24.18
CA GLN A 104 -11.91 16.17 -24.61
C GLN A 104 -12.45 15.95 -26.02
N GLU A 105 -13.77 16.02 -26.18
CA GLU A 105 -14.41 16.04 -27.50
C GLU A 105 -13.88 17.26 -28.25
N GLY A 106 -13.00 17.01 -29.22
CA GLY A 106 -12.52 18.05 -30.13
C GLY A 106 -13.70 18.66 -30.87
N ASP A 107 -13.76 19.99 -30.80
CA ASP A 107 -14.55 20.91 -31.64
C ASP A 107 -14.52 20.44 -33.11
N HIS A 108 -15.52 19.64 -33.49
CA HIS A 108 -15.77 19.35 -34.90
C HIS A 108 -16.56 20.53 -35.46
N GLY A 109 -15.80 21.46 -36.02
CA GLY A 109 -16.26 22.62 -36.72
C GLY A 109 -17.40 22.32 -37.70
N LYS A 110 -18.34 23.26 -37.72
CA LYS A 110 -19.46 23.34 -38.64
C LYS A 110 -19.00 23.24 -40.10
N GLY A 111 -19.39 22.17 -40.80
CA GLY A 111 -19.42 22.09 -42.25
C GLY A 111 -20.85 21.96 -42.73
N HIS A 112 -21.50 23.08 -43.04
CA HIS A 112 -22.74 23.13 -43.81
C HIS A 112 -22.39 22.98 -45.29
N GLU A 113 -22.85 21.94 -45.98
CA GLU A 113 -23.15 22.04 -47.42
C GLU A 113 -24.45 21.28 -47.77
N LYS A 114 -25.40 22.05 -48.32
CA LYS A 114 -26.64 21.60 -48.94
C LYS A 114 -26.36 21.29 -50.42
N HIS A 115 -27.08 20.31 -51.00
CA HIS A 115 -27.82 20.32 -52.30
C HIS A 115 -28.02 18.86 -52.77
N LYS A 116 -29.22 18.26 -52.87
CA LYS A 116 -30.42 18.44 -53.74
C LYS A 116 -30.40 17.57 -55.04
N LYS A 117 -31.51 16.81 -55.22
CA LYS A 117 -32.10 16.16 -56.45
C LYS A 117 -31.58 14.75 -56.84
N LYS A 118 -32.36 13.80 -57.39
CA LYS A 118 -33.82 13.60 -57.70
C LYS A 118 -33.98 12.24 -58.44
N GLY A 119 -35.00 11.41 -58.12
CA GLY A 119 -35.64 10.35 -58.95
C GLY A 119 -34.75 9.21 -59.48
N SER A 120 -35.19 8.00 -59.80
CA SER A 120 -36.50 7.50 -60.25
C SER A 120 -36.47 5.96 -60.19
N ASP A 121 -37.58 5.31 -59.81
CA ASP A 121 -38.11 4.09 -60.43
C ASP A 121 -39.64 4.10 -60.20
#